data_AF-X1CLI1-F1
#
_entry.id   AF-X1CLI1-F1
#
_cell.length_a   1.000
_cell.length_b   1.000
_cell.length_c   1.000
_cell.angle_alpha   90.00
_cell.angle_beta   90.00
_cell.angle_gamma   90.00
#
_symmetry.space_group_name_H-M   'P 1'
#
loop_
_entity.id
_entity.type
_entity.pdbx_description
1 polymer ?
#
loop_
_entity_poly.entity_id
_entity_poly.type
_entity_poly.pdbx_seq_one_letter_code
_entity_poly.pdbx_strand_id
1 'polypeptide(L)'
;MGMSVFDLNNLDLLGAILSFGLTLTVFSFIFGDNLLFRFAIHVFVGVAAGYATVLTWYNVLLPKIVVPIISGSQAERIFALLAL
;
A
#
# COMPACT_ATOMS: atom_id res chain seq x y z
N MET A 1 27.50 -0.02 17.92
CA MET A 1 27.54 1.35 17.39
C MET A 1 26.10 1.79 17.18
N GLY A 2 25.51 2.48 18.17
CA GLY A 2 24.19 3.09 18.01
C GLY A 2 24.36 4.40 17.26
N MET A 3 23.60 4.60 16.18
CA MET A 3 23.57 5.87 15.47
C MET A 3 23.06 6.94 16.45
N SER A 4 23.87 7.96 16.70
CA SER A 4 23.40 9.10 17.49
C SER A 4 22.41 9.90 16.63
N VAL A 5 21.39 10.48 17.24
CA VAL A 5 20.39 11.32 16.54
C VAL A 5 21.01 12.56 15.88
N PHE A 6 22.28 12.84 16.16
CA PHE A 6 23.05 13.93 15.57
C PHE A 6 23.79 13.54 14.29
N ASP A 7 23.88 12.24 13.98
CA ASP A 7 24.46 11.70 12.73
C ASP A 7 23.41 11.45 11.65
N LEU A 8 22.17 11.90 11.86
CA LEU A 8 21.07 11.68 10.91
C LEU A 8 21.34 12.42 9.61
N ASN A 9 21.33 11.68 8.50
CA ASN A 9 21.37 12.27 7.18
C ASN A 9 20.05 13.02 6.92
N ASN A 10 20.05 13.99 6.00
CA ASN A 10 18.87 14.78 5.67
C ASN A 10 17.66 13.90 5.27
N LEU A 11 17.91 12.72 4.70
CA LEU A 11 16.88 11.73 4.36
C LEU A 11 16.24 11.09 5.59
N ASP A 12 17.04 10.78 6.62
CA ASP A 12 16.54 10.18 7.85
C ASP A 12 15.70 11.19 8.64
N LEU A 13 16.13 12.46 8.65
CA LEU A 13 15.36 13.55 9.25
C LEU A 13 14.03 13.78 8.51
N LEU A 14 14.03 13.76 7.18
CA LEU A 14 12.82 13.84 6.37
C LEU A 14 11.85 12.69 6.67
N GLY A 15 12.37 11.46 6.74
CA GLY A 15 11.57 10.29 7.12
C GLY A 15 10.98 10.39 8.52
N ALA A 16 11.76 10.89 9.49
CA ALA A 16 11.31 11.12 10.85
C ALA A 16 10.20 12.17 10.93
N ILE A 17 10.37 13.32 10.26
CA ILE A 17 9.35 14.38 10.22
C ILE A 17 8.08 13.90 9.50
N LEU A 18 8.22 13.20 8.38
CA LEU A 18 7.08 12.65 7.64
C LEU A 18 6.30 11.66 8.49
N SER A 19 6.96 10.69 9.12
CA SER A 19 6.30 9.68 9.96
C SER A 19 5.63 10.29 11.20
N PHE A 20 6.28 11.26 11.84
CA PHE A 20 5.70 12.00 12.96
C PHE A 20 4.48 12.83 12.54
N GLY A 21 4.59 13.57 11.42
CA GLY A 21 3.49 14.36 10.86
C GLY A 21 2.30 13.49 10.46
N LEU A 22 2.54 12.33 9.84
CA LEU A 22 1.50 11.37 9.49
C LEU A 22 0.77 10.85 10.73
N THR A 23 1.52 10.53 11.79
CA THR A 23 0.98 10.06 13.06
C THR A 23 0.08 11.11 13.72
N LEU A 24 0.53 12.37 13.78
CA LEU A 24 -0.28 13.48 14.28
C LEU A 24 -1.55 13.69 13.44
N THR A 25 -1.45 13.54 12.12
CA THR A 25 -2.60 13.71 11.23
C THR A 25 -3.64 12.59 11.42
N VAL A 26 -3.21 11.36 11.70
CA VAL A 26 -4.11 10.26 12.09
C VAL A 26 -4.73 10.53 13.47
N PHE A 27 -3.95 11.02 14.44
CA PHE A 27 -4.46 11.41 15.76
C PHE A 27 -5.48 12.57 15.72
N SER A 28 -5.39 13.44 14.71
CA SER A 28 -6.34 14.53 14.48
C SER A 28 -7.77 14.05 14.22
N PHE A 29 -7.97 12.76 13.93
CA PHE A 29 -9.30 12.11 13.93
C PHE A 29 -10.12 12.39 15.19
N ILE A 30 -9.44 12.45 16.35
CA ILE A 30 -10.07 12.59 17.66
C ILE A 30 -10.64 14.00 17.87
N PHE A 31 -10.11 15.01 17.17
CA PHE A 31 -10.47 16.42 17.36
C PHE A 31 -11.61 16.91 16.47
N GLY A 32 -12.27 16.03 15.71
CA GLY A 32 -13.43 16.37 14.86
C GLY A 32 -13.04 16.72 13.42
N ASP A 33 -13.99 16.51 12.51
CA ASP A 33 -13.88 16.67 11.04
C ASP A 33 -13.10 17.93 10.61
N ASN A 34 -11.80 17.77 10.38
CA ASN A 34 -10.94 18.79 9.79
C ASN A 34 -10.46 18.32 8.41
N LEU A 35 -10.35 19.24 7.43
CA LEU A 35 -9.90 18.94 6.05
C LEU A 35 -8.60 18.12 6.00
N LEU A 36 -7.69 18.35 6.96
CA LEU A 36 -6.43 17.63 7.10
C LEU A 36 -6.62 16.13 7.38
N PHE A 37 -7.58 15.77 8.23
CA PHE A 37 -7.88 14.38 8.52
C PHE A 37 -8.43 13.66 7.28
N ARG A 38 -9.35 14.31 6.55
CA ARG A 38 -9.91 13.76 5.31
C ARG A 38 -8.82 13.52 4.26
N PHE A 39 -7.87 14.45 4.13
CA PHE A 39 -6.73 14.30 3.22
C PHE A 39 -5.84 13.11 3.60
N ALA A 40 -5.47 12.98 4.89
CA ALA A 40 -4.64 11.86 5.34
C ALA A 40 -5.29 10.51 5.12
N ILE A 41 -6.60 10.39 5.35
CA ILE A 41 -7.33 9.15 5.07
C ILE A 41 -7.32 8.82 3.57
N HIS A 42 -7.52 9.80 2.69
CA HIS A 42 -7.47 9.53 1.24
C HIS A 42 -6.08 9.10 0.79
N VAL A 43 -5.02 9.71 1.32
CA VAL A 43 -3.64 9.30 1.04
C VAL A 43 -3.39 7.89 1.57
N PHE A 44 -3.76 7.61 2.82
CA PHE A 44 -3.56 6.30 3.45
C PHE A 44 -4.31 5.19 2.70
N VAL A 45 -5.60 5.39 2.43
CA VAL A 45 -6.44 4.44 1.69
C VAL A 45 -5.97 4.31 0.25
N GLY A 46 -5.54 5.40 -0.39
CA GLY A 46 -4.99 5.39 -1.76
C GLY A 46 -3.71 4.58 -1.87
N VAL A 47 -2.77 4.75 -0.92
CA VAL A 47 -1.53 3.95 -0.86
C VAL A 47 -1.85 2.48 -0.59
N ALA A 48 -2.74 2.19 0.36
CA ALA A 48 -3.17 0.82 0.65
C ALA A 48 -3.83 0.14 -0.56
N ALA A 49 -4.75 0.84 -1.24
CA ALA A 49 -5.41 0.35 -2.44
C ALA A 49 -4.43 0.17 -3.60
N GLY A 50 -3.48 1.09 -3.78
CA GLY A 50 -2.43 0.97 -4.80
C GLY A 50 -1.52 -0.24 -4.56
N TYR A 51 -1.07 -0.43 -3.32
CA TYR A 51 -0.29 -1.61 -2.94
C TYR A 51 -1.07 -2.91 -3.17
N ALA A 52 -2.32 -2.96 -2.70
CA ALA A 52 -3.20 -4.11 -2.90
C ALA A 52 -3.41 -4.39 -4.40
N THR A 53 -3.62 -3.36 -5.22
CA THR A 53 -3.81 -3.50 -6.66
C THR A 53 -2.59 -4.14 -7.34
N VAL A 54 -1.39 -3.63 -7.05
CA VAL A 54 -0.15 -4.20 -7.61
C VAL A 54 0.06 -5.63 -7.12
N LEU A 55 -0.15 -5.88 -5.83
CA LEU A 55 -0.02 -7.20 -5.24
C LEU A 55 -0.97 -8.20 -5.90
N THR A 56 -2.25 -7.84 -6.02
CA THR A 56 -3.27 -8.66 -6.69
C THR A 56 -2.97 -8.81 -8.18
N TRP A 57 -2.48 -7.79 -8.86
CA TRP A 57 -2.12 -7.88 -10.28
C TRP A 57 -1.06 -8.94 -10.54
N TYR A 58 0.05 -8.91 -9.81
CA TYR A 58 1.17 -9.82 -10.03
C TYR A 58 0.98 -11.20 -9.40
N ASN A 59 0.33 -11.30 -8.24
CA ASN A 59 0.21 -12.57 -7.51
C ASN A 59 -1.08 -13.33 -7.83
N VAL A 60 -2.11 -12.64 -8.31
CA VAL A 60 -3.44 -13.23 -8.51
C VAL A 60 -3.84 -13.12 -9.98
N LEU A 61 -4.05 -11.90 -10.51
CA LEU A 61 -4.64 -11.69 -11.83
C LEU A 61 -3.77 -12.26 -12.96
N LEU A 62 -2.48 -11.94 -12.99
CA LEU A 62 -1.57 -12.46 -14.02
C LEU A 62 -1.45 -13.99 -14.00
N PRO A 63 -1.03 -14.64 -12.90
CA PRO A 63 -0.80 -16.09 -12.89
C PRO A 63 -2.09 -16.92 -12.92
N LYS A 64 -3.19 -16.43 -12.34
CA LYS A 64 -4.43 -17.22 -12.21
C LYS A 64 -5.46 -16.93 -13.30
N ILE A 65 -5.39 -15.80 -14.00
CA ILE A 65 -6.36 -15.44 -15.05
C ILE A 65 -5.67 -15.30 -16.40
N VAL A 66 -4.68 -14.41 -16.52
CA VAL A 66 -4.10 -14.05 -17.82
C VAL A 66 -3.29 -15.21 -18.43
N VAL A 67 -2.40 -15.83 -17.65
CA VAL A 67 -1.59 -16.97 -18.11
C VAL A 67 -2.45 -18.18 -18.55
N PRO A 68 -3.42 -18.68 -17.75
CA PRO A 68 -4.22 -19.82 -18.16
C PRO A 68 -5.17 -19.54 -19.34
N ILE A 69 -5.59 -18.29 -19.55
CA ILE A 69 -6.39 -17.91 -20.73
C ILE A 69 -5.55 -17.98 -22.01
N ILE A 70 -4.30 -17.51 -21.97
CA ILE A 70 -3.45 -17.36 -23.17
C ILE A 70 -2.71 -18.67 -23.51
N SER A 71 -2.24 -19.41 -22.51
CA SER A 71 -1.37 -20.59 -22.71
C SER A 71 -1.85 -21.86 -21.99
N GLY A 72 -2.99 -21.82 -21.32
CA GLY A 72 -3.44 -22.91 -20.45
C GLY A 72 -4.24 -24.03 -21.16
N SER A 73 -3.95 -25.26 -20.77
CA SER A 73 -4.70 -26.48 -21.06
C SER A 73 -6.14 -26.44 -20.49
N GLN A 74 -7.04 -27.35 -20.91
CA GLN A 74 -8.45 -27.36 -20.44
C GLN A 74 -8.58 -27.43 -18.89
N ALA A 75 -7.62 -28.04 -18.20
CA ALA A 75 -7.61 -28.11 -16.73
C ALA A 75 -7.28 -26.74 -16.10
N GLU A 76 -6.38 -25.97 -16.68
CA GLU A 76 -5.98 -24.64 -16.18
C GLU A 76 -7.09 -23.60 -16.33
N ARG A 77 -7.93 -23.74 -17.37
CA ARG A 77 -9.14 -22.92 -17.54
C ARG A 77 -10.16 -23.11 -16.40
N ILE A 78 -10.23 -24.32 -15.83
CA ILE A 78 -11.12 -24.61 -14.69
C ILE A 78 -10.56 -24.00 -13.39
N PHE A 79 -9.24 -24.05 -13.18
CA PHE A 79 -8.61 -23.39 -12.03
C PHE A 79 -8.72 -21.85 -12.09
N ALA A 80 -8.72 -21.27 -13.29
CA ALA A 80 -8.95 -19.84 -13.47
C ALA A 80 -10.37 -19.41 -13.07
N LEU A 81 -11.39 -20.23 -13.35
CA LEU A 81 -12.78 -19.97 -12.98
C LEU A 81 -13.06 -20.15 -11.47
N LEU A 82 -12.31 -21.02 -10.79
CA LEU A 82 -12.38 -21.18 -9.32
C LEU A 82 -11.65 -20.06 -8.56
N ALA A 83 -10.71 -19.38 -9.20
CA ALA A 83 -9.93 -18.29 -8.60
C ALA A 83 -10.62 -16.92 -8.72
N LEU A 84 -11.67 -16.81 -9.53
CA LEU A 84 -12.54 -15.64 -9.68
C LEU A 84 -13.64 -15.63 -8.62
#